data_AF-A0A9E6EK72-F1
#
_entry.id   AF-A0A9E6EK72-F1
#
_cell.length_a   1.000
_cell.length_b   1.000
_cell.length_c   1.000
_cell.angle_alpha   90.00
_cell.angle_beta   90.00
_cell.angle_gamma   90.00
#
_symmetry.space_group_name_H-M   'P 1'
#
loop_
_entity.id
_entity.type
_entity.pdbx_description
1 polymer ?
#
loop_
_entity_poly.entity_id
_entity_poly.type
_entity_poly.pdbx_seq_one_letter_code
_entity_poly.pdbx_strand_id
1 'polypeptide(L)'
;MADFRRLLLGRRLASDETHHNRISNPIALAVFSSDALSSVAYATQEIMASLSTAMGHGGPVIAGAAAAAVFGLSVPVAMGITALLIILAFSYRQTILEYPGGGGAYIVAKDNLGEMAAQTAGASLLVDYILTVAVSVSSGIAAITAAIPALQGYNVSLTLLAIGFIATANLRGV
;
A
#
# COMPACT_ATOMS: atom_id res chain seq x y z
N MET A 1 -12.18 -6.86 33.82
CA MET A 1 -11.28 -6.21 32.83
C MET A 1 -10.33 -7.17 32.08
N ALA A 2 -10.03 -8.37 32.62
CA ALA A 2 -9.17 -9.35 31.93
C ALA A 2 -9.81 -9.96 30.66
N ASP A 3 -11.13 -10.12 30.62
CA ASP A 3 -11.83 -10.70 29.47
C ASP A 3 -11.90 -9.79 28.25
N PHE A 4 -12.09 -8.47 28.43
CA PHE A 4 -12.14 -7.54 27.28
C PHE A 4 -10.77 -7.45 26.58
N ARG A 5 -9.67 -7.48 27.35
CA ARG A 5 -8.31 -7.55 26.79
C ARG A 5 -8.06 -8.87 26.07
N ARG A 6 -8.52 -10.01 26.60
CA ARG A 6 -8.40 -11.32 25.92
C ARG A 6 -9.29 -11.43 24.68
N LEU A 7 -10.46 -10.79 24.68
CA LEU A 7 -11.37 -10.74 23.53
C LEU A 7 -10.77 -9.92 22.37
N LEU A 8 -10.13 -8.78 22.67
CA LEU A 8 -9.52 -7.91 21.65
C LEU A 8 -8.12 -8.34 21.20
N LEU A 9 -7.27 -8.81 22.12
CA LEU A 9 -5.84 -9.09 21.86
C LEU A 9 -5.53 -10.58 21.61
N GLY A 10 -6.54 -11.45 21.62
CA GLY A 10 -6.34 -12.88 21.44
C GLY A 10 -5.46 -13.54 22.50
N ARG A 11 -4.97 -14.75 22.20
CA ARG A 11 -4.04 -15.48 23.06
C ARG A 11 -2.63 -14.92 22.85
N ARG A 12 -1.90 -14.66 23.95
CA ARG A 12 -0.49 -14.23 23.87
C ARG A 12 0.31 -15.32 23.15
N LEU A 13 0.83 -15.00 21.97
CA LEU A 13 1.84 -15.81 21.30
C LEU A 13 3.13 -15.72 22.11
N ALA A 14 3.67 -16.87 22.52
CA ALA A 14 4.93 -16.92 23.25
C ALA A 14 6.07 -16.60 22.28
N SER A 15 7.04 -15.79 22.71
CA SER A 15 8.16 -15.33 21.89
C SER A 15 9.03 -16.46 21.29
N ASP A 16 8.90 -17.69 21.78
CA ASP A 16 9.62 -18.87 21.28
C ASP A 16 9.04 -19.46 19.97
N GLU A 17 7.81 -19.12 19.57
CA GLU A 17 7.20 -19.59 18.31
C GLU A 17 7.62 -18.74 17.09
N THR A 18 8.23 -17.56 17.29
CA THR A 18 8.51 -16.59 16.22
C THR A 18 9.70 -16.97 15.34
N HIS A 19 10.64 -17.78 15.85
CA HIS A 19 11.85 -18.17 15.11
C HIS A 19 11.65 -19.28 14.06
N HIS A 20 10.55 -20.04 14.13
CA HIS A 20 10.35 -21.23 13.28
C HIS A 20 9.49 -20.99 12.03
N ASN A 21 8.84 -19.84 11.86
CA ASN A 21 7.98 -19.55 10.71
C ASN A 21 8.72 -18.77 9.61
N ARG A 22 9.80 -19.34 9.07
CA ARG A 22 10.32 -18.86 7.78
C ARG A 22 9.35 -19.30 6.69
N ILE A 23 8.54 -18.36 6.24
CA ILE A 23 7.61 -18.54 5.14
C ILE A 23 8.41 -18.97 3.89
N SER A 24 7.96 -20.00 3.19
CA SER A 24 8.63 -20.47 1.98
C SER A 24 8.60 -19.38 0.90
N ASN A 25 9.63 -19.32 0.04
CA ASN A 25 9.74 -18.31 -1.02
C ASN A 25 8.46 -18.09 -1.85
N PRO A 26 7.67 -19.09 -2.27
CA PRO A 26 6.44 -18.84 -3.02
C PRO A 26 5.36 -18.14 -2.17
N ILE A 27 5.22 -18.50 -0.89
CA ILE A 27 4.25 -17.87 0.00
C ILE A 27 4.73 -16.45 0.36
N ALA A 28 6.03 -16.26 0.60
CA ALA A 28 6.61 -14.95 0.83
C ALA A 28 6.38 -14.04 -0.38
N LEU A 29 6.64 -14.54 -1.61
CA LEU A 29 6.38 -13.79 -2.83
C LEU A 29 4.90 -13.42 -2.97
N ALA A 30 3.98 -14.34 -2.73
CA ALA A 30 2.55 -14.06 -2.78
C ALA A 30 2.12 -12.98 -1.76
N VAL A 31 2.63 -13.07 -0.52
CA VAL A 31 2.31 -12.10 0.53
C VAL A 31 2.91 -10.72 0.21
N PHE A 32 4.18 -10.65 -0.15
CA PHE A 32 4.86 -9.37 -0.43
C PHE A 32 4.45 -8.75 -1.78
N SER A 33 4.01 -9.55 -2.76
CA SER A 33 3.49 -9.03 -4.03
C SER A 33 2.06 -8.49 -3.93
N SER A 34 1.33 -8.82 -2.87
CA SER A 34 -0.05 -8.38 -2.68
C SER A 34 -0.17 -6.85 -2.63
N ASP A 35 0.82 -6.16 -2.07
CA ASP A 35 0.88 -4.70 -1.98
C ASP A 35 1.02 -4.04 -3.36
N ALA A 36 1.93 -4.58 -4.18
CA ALA A 36 2.10 -4.15 -5.57
C ALA A 36 0.83 -4.42 -6.41
N LEU A 37 0.17 -5.56 -6.20
CA LEU A 37 -1.09 -5.90 -6.86
C LEU A 37 -2.23 -4.98 -6.43
N SER A 38 -2.32 -4.63 -5.15
CA SER A 38 -3.30 -3.66 -4.62
C SER A 38 -3.15 -2.31 -5.32
N SER A 39 -1.92 -1.86 -5.53
CA SER A 39 -1.63 -0.60 -6.23
C SER A 39 -2.18 -0.56 -7.66
N VAL A 40 -2.16 -1.69 -8.39
CA VAL A 40 -2.69 -1.77 -9.75
C VAL A 40 -4.20 -1.56 -9.79
N ALA A 41 -4.93 -1.94 -8.73
CA ALA A 41 -6.39 -1.85 -8.70
C ALA A 41 -6.91 -0.40 -8.73
N TYR A 42 -6.14 0.56 -8.21
CA TYR A 42 -6.52 1.98 -8.22
C TYR A 42 -5.65 2.85 -9.13
N ALA A 43 -4.47 2.37 -9.58
CA ALA A 43 -3.50 3.16 -10.35
C ALA A 43 -4.11 3.86 -11.58
N THR A 44 -4.92 3.15 -12.38
CA THR A 44 -5.52 3.73 -13.59
C THR A 44 -6.44 4.91 -13.26
N GLN A 45 -7.24 4.79 -12.20
CA GLN A 45 -8.14 5.86 -11.77
C GLN A 45 -7.36 7.07 -11.27
N GLU A 46 -6.28 6.86 -10.52
CA GLU A 46 -5.44 7.94 -10.01
C GLU A 46 -4.65 8.65 -11.11
N ILE A 47 -4.17 7.93 -12.14
CA ILE A 47 -3.55 8.54 -13.33
C ILE A 47 -4.57 9.45 -14.03
N MET A 48 -5.79 8.96 -14.24
CA MET A 48 -6.85 9.75 -14.88
C MET A 48 -7.25 10.97 -14.03
N ALA A 49 -7.40 10.79 -12.72
CA ALA A 49 -7.78 11.85 -11.79
C ALA A 49 -6.70 12.95 -11.69
N SER A 50 -5.44 12.57 -11.54
CA SER A 50 -4.31 13.50 -11.47
C SER A 50 -4.12 14.28 -12.77
N LEU A 51 -4.28 13.62 -13.92
CA LEU A 51 -4.18 14.29 -15.22
C LEU A 51 -5.38 15.23 -15.47
N SER A 52 -6.58 14.84 -15.06
CA SER A 52 -7.78 15.70 -15.16
C SER A 52 -7.63 17.00 -14.37
N THR A 53 -7.11 16.92 -13.14
CA THR A 53 -6.84 18.09 -12.30
C THR A 53 -5.70 18.94 -12.85
N ALA A 54 -4.60 18.33 -13.31
CA ALA A 54 -3.48 19.05 -13.92
C ALA A 54 -3.89 19.83 -15.18
N MET A 55 -4.88 19.34 -15.93
CA MET A 55 -5.42 20.01 -17.11
C MET A 55 -6.50 21.07 -16.79
N GLY A 56 -6.71 21.42 -15.51
CA GLY A 56 -7.65 22.46 -15.09
C GLY A 56 -9.12 22.06 -15.13
N HIS A 57 -9.43 20.78 -15.34
CA HIS A 57 -10.78 20.25 -15.30
C HIS A 57 -11.03 19.79 -13.85
N GLY A 58 -11.75 20.59 -13.07
CA GLY A 58 -11.90 20.45 -11.61
C GLY A 58 -12.74 19.24 -11.14
N GLY A 59 -12.53 18.05 -11.70
CA GLY A 59 -13.17 16.82 -11.24
C GLY A 59 -12.94 15.62 -12.17
N PRO A 60 -13.34 14.41 -11.72
CA PRO A 60 -13.16 13.15 -12.45
C PRO A 60 -14.04 13.01 -13.69
N VAL A 61 -14.92 13.99 -13.97
CA VAL A 61 -15.84 13.95 -15.12
C VAL A 61 -15.17 14.64 -16.30
N ILE A 62 -14.54 13.83 -17.13
CA ILE A 62 -13.97 14.27 -18.40
C ILE A 62 -14.94 13.90 -19.51
N ALA A 63 -15.58 14.89 -20.12
CA ALA A 63 -16.50 14.67 -21.24
C ALA A 63 -15.91 15.26 -22.53
N GLY A 64 -16.18 14.60 -23.67
CA GLY A 64 -15.80 15.11 -24.99
C GLY A 64 -14.29 15.03 -25.28
N ALA A 65 -13.77 16.01 -26.02
CA ALA A 65 -12.37 16.02 -26.51
C ALA A 65 -11.32 15.96 -25.38
N ALA A 66 -11.65 16.46 -24.19
CA ALA A 66 -10.79 16.37 -23.01
C ALA A 66 -10.59 14.91 -22.56
N ALA A 67 -11.62 14.06 -22.65
CA ALA A 67 -11.50 12.64 -22.25
C ALA A 67 -10.52 11.91 -23.16
N ALA A 68 -10.64 12.13 -24.48
CA ALA A 68 -9.73 11.54 -25.46
C ALA A 68 -8.27 11.96 -25.24
N ALA A 69 -8.03 13.23 -24.85
CA ALA A 69 -6.69 13.72 -24.52
C ALA A 69 -6.13 13.06 -23.24
N VAL A 70 -6.94 12.94 -22.17
CA VAL A 70 -6.51 12.30 -20.92
C VAL A 70 -6.24 10.81 -21.12
N PHE A 71 -7.13 10.09 -21.83
CA PHE A 71 -6.91 8.68 -22.17
C PHE A 71 -5.66 8.50 -23.04
N GLY A 72 -5.40 9.39 -24.01
CA GLY A 72 -4.22 9.33 -24.86
C GLY A 72 -2.90 9.50 -24.10
N LEU A 73 -2.87 10.32 -23.04
CA LEU A 73 -1.70 10.53 -22.20
C LEU A 73 -1.53 9.49 -21.09
N SER A 74 -2.60 8.78 -20.71
CA SER A 74 -2.54 7.74 -19.68
C SER A 74 -1.56 6.61 -20.04
N VAL A 75 -1.50 6.22 -21.31
CA VAL A 75 -0.63 5.13 -21.80
C VAL A 75 0.86 5.52 -21.74
N PRO A 76 1.31 6.69 -22.28
CA PRO A 76 2.66 7.18 -22.07
C PRO A 76 3.07 7.30 -20.60
N VAL A 77 2.17 7.79 -19.74
CA VAL A 77 2.44 7.88 -18.29
C VAL A 77 2.63 6.50 -17.68
N ALA A 78 1.76 5.54 -18.00
CA ALA A 78 1.89 4.16 -17.53
C ALA A 78 3.20 3.50 -18.00
N MET A 79 3.62 3.75 -19.24
CA MET A 79 4.93 3.32 -19.74
C MET A 79 6.09 3.95 -18.97
N GLY A 80 6.00 5.25 -18.66
CA GLY A 80 6.99 5.96 -17.85
C GLY A 80 7.10 5.39 -16.43
N ILE A 81 5.96 5.15 -15.77
CA ILE A 81 5.92 4.50 -14.44
C ILE A 81 6.54 3.10 -14.52
N THR A 82 6.21 2.31 -15.54
CA THR A 82 6.77 0.96 -15.74
C THR A 82 8.29 1.01 -15.91
N ALA A 83 8.81 1.94 -16.72
CA ALA A 83 10.24 2.13 -16.89
C ALA A 83 10.93 2.52 -15.56
N LEU A 84 10.30 3.39 -14.77
CA LEU A 84 10.78 3.76 -13.44
C LEU A 84 10.82 2.55 -12.49
N LEU A 85 9.78 1.71 -12.49
CA LEU A 85 9.74 0.48 -11.69
C LEU A 85 10.85 -0.50 -12.07
N ILE A 86 11.19 -0.61 -13.35
CA ILE A 86 12.34 -1.43 -13.81
C ILE A 86 13.64 -0.90 -13.20
N ILE A 87 13.86 0.42 -13.25
CA ILE A 87 15.05 1.05 -12.65
C ILE A 87 15.10 0.78 -11.15
N LEU A 88 13.98 0.94 -10.44
CA LEU A 88 13.88 0.66 -9.00
C LEU A 88 14.16 -0.82 -8.69
N ALA A 89 13.68 -1.76 -9.51
CA ALA A 89 13.95 -3.18 -9.33
C ALA A 89 15.45 -3.49 -9.40
N PHE A 90 16.17 -2.89 -10.35
CA PHE A 90 17.63 -3.02 -10.43
C PHE A 90 18.34 -2.36 -9.25
N SER A 91 17.89 -1.19 -8.81
CA SER A 91 18.44 -0.48 -7.65
C SER A 91 18.27 -1.30 -6.37
N TYR A 92 17.06 -1.80 -6.08
CA TYR A 92 16.80 -2.64 -4.92
C TYR A 92 17.56 -3.97 -4.96
N ARG A 93 17.75 -4.57 -6.14
CA ARG A 93 18.60 -5.76 -6.27
C ARG A 93 20.04 -5.47 -5.81
N GLN A 94 20.60 -4.32 -6.17
CA GLN A 94 21.94 -3.93 -5.73
C GLN A 94 21.97 -3.71 -4.22
N THR A 95 20.99 -2.99 -3.67
CA THR A 95 20.89 -2.76 -2.22
C THR A 95 20.75 -4.06 -1.42
N ILE A 96 19.94 -5.02 -1.88
CA ILE A 96 19.76 -6.32 -1.21
C ILE A 96 21.06 -7.13 -1.20
N LEU A 97 21.85 -7.06 -2.27
CA LEU A 97 23.15 -7.74 -2.34
C LEU A 97 24.18 -7.14 -1.39
N GLU A 98 24.17 -5.81 -1.23
CA GLU A 98 25.08 -5.09 -0.34
C GLU A 98 24.68 -5.25 1.14
N TYR A 99 23.38 -5.36 1.43
CA TYR A 99 22.83 -5.52 2.78
C TYR A 99 22.12 -6.88 2.96
N PRO A 100 22.85 -8.01 2.95
CA PRO A 100 22.27 -9.35 3.04
C PRO A 100 21.62 -9.64 4.40
N GLY A 101 22.01 -8.91 5.45
CA GLY A 101 21.37 -8.95 6.76
C GLY A 101 20.01 -8.25 6.83
N GLY A 102 19.59 -7.58 5.76
CA GLY A 102 18.42 -6.72 5.74
C GLY A 102 18.66 -5.39 6.46
N GLY A 103 17.58 -4.66 6.76
CA GLY A 103 17.64 -3.37 7.46
C GLY A 103 16.79 -2.27 6.85
N GLY A 104 16.34 -2.46 5.60
CA GLY A 104 15.44 -1.54 4.91
C GLY A 104 16.03 -0.14 4.73
N ALA A 105 15.18 0.80 4.33
CA ALA A 105 15.61 2.16 3.98
C ALA A 105 16.28 2.90 5.16
N TYR A 106 15.91 2.57 6.40
CA TYR A 106 16.47 3.18 7.60
C TYR A 106 17.95 2.85 7.80
N ILE A 107 18.32 1.57 7.76
CA ILE A 107 19.71 1.14 7.98
C ILE A 107 20.59 1.63 6.83
N VAL A 108 20.12 1.51 5.59
CA VAL A 108 20.84 2.01 4.41
C VAL A 108 21.07 3.53 4.51
N ALA A 109 20.06 4.32 4.90
CA ALA A 109 20.24 5.76 5.08
C ALA A 109 21.18 6.09 6.24
N LYS A 110 21.14 5.33 7.35
CA LYS A 110 22.00 5.53 8.51
C LYS A 110 23.47 5.34 8.16
N ASP A 111 23.78 4.26 7.47
CA ASP A 111 25.16 3.88 7.17
C ASP A 111 25.79 4.79 6.10
N ASN A 112 24.99 5.39 5.22
CA ASN A 112 25.50 6.19 4.08
C ASN A 112 25.33 7.71 4.25
N LEU A 113 24.30 8.17 4.97
CA LEU A 113 23.91 9.57 5.04
C LEU A 113 23.84 10.12 6.49
N GLY A 114 24.01 9.25 7.47
CA GLY A 114 23.97 9.60 8.89
C GLY A 114 22.57 9.59 9.49
N GLU A 115 22.52 9.95 10.78
CA GLU A 115 21.36 9.68 11.64
C GLU A 115 20.12 10.50 11.29
N MET A 116 20.27 11.77 10.92
CA MET A 116 19.14 12.63 10.54
C MET A 116 18.41 12.12 9.28
N ALA A 117 19.17 11.66 8.28
CA ALA A 117 18.61 11.08 7.07
C ALA A 117 17.89 9.76 7.39
N ALA A 118 18.47 8.93 8.25
CA ALA A 118 17.85 7.69 8.71
C ALA A 118 16.53 7.94 9.44
N GLN A 119 16.48 8.89 10.38
CA GLN A 119 15.26 9.25 11.09
C GLN A 119 14.16 9.73 10.14
N THR A 120 14.54 10.53 9.13
CA THR A 120 13.60 10.98 8.09
C THR A 120 13.07 9.80 7.29
N ALA A 121 13.93 8.85 6.89
CA ALA A 121 13.51 7.62 6.21
C ALA A 121 12.57 6.77 7.10
N GLY A 122 12.87 6.64 8.39
CA GLY A 122 12.02 5.93 9.35
C GLY A 122 10.64 6.58 9.52
N ALA A 123 10.60 7.90 9.65
CA ALA A 123 9.34 8.65 9.71
C ALA A 123 8.51 8.48 8.43
N SER A 124 9.16 8.55 7.26
CA SER A 124 8.52 8.32 5.97
C SER A 124 7.91 6.91 5.88
N LEU A 125 8.62 5.87 6.34
CA LEU A 125 8.12 4.50 6.34
C LEU A 125 6.89 4.32 7.24
N LEU A 126 6.84 4.99 8.39
CA LEU A 126 5.65 4.94 9.25
C LEU A 126 4.43 5.58 8.58
N VAL A 127 4.62 6.72 7.92
CA VAL A 127 3.56 7.38 7.15
C VAL A 127 3.13 6.51 5.98
N ASP A 128 4.09 5.93 5.26
CA ASP A 128 3.85 5.01 4.14
C ASP A 128 2.97 3.83 4.59
N TYR A 129 3.30 3.16 5.69
CA TYR A 129 2.49 2.05 6.21
C TYR A 129 1.05 2.46 6.57
N ILE A 130 0.87 3.65 7.14
CA ILE A 130 -0.48 4.17 7.46
C ILE A 130 -1.26 4.42 6.16
N LEU A 131 -0.63 5.07 5.19
CA LEU A 131 -1.26 5.39 3.91
C LEU A 131 -1.58 4.15 3.09
N THR A 132 -0.68 3.16 3.04
CA THR A 132 -0.90 1.91 2.32
C THR A 132 -2.14 1.19 2.79
N VAL A 133 -2.34 1.07 4.11
CA VAL A 133 -3.56 0.46 4.67
C VAL A 133 -4.79 1.32 4.35
N ALA A 134 -4.70 2.64 4.55
CA ALA A 134 -5.83 3.54 4.34
C ALA A 134 -6.30 3.55 2.88
N VAL A 135 -5.37 3.67 1.92
CA VAL A 135 -5.66 3.74 0.48
C VAL A 135 -6.12 2.38 -0.06
N SER A 136 -5.47 1.27 0.33
CA SER A 136 -5.86 -0.06 -0.13
C SER A 136 -7.26 -0.44 0.33
N VAL A 137 -7.61 -0.19 1.60
CA VAL A 137 -8.97 -0.51 2.09
C VAL A 137 -10.00 0.44 1.47
N SER A 138 -9.70 1.73 1.34
CA SER A 138 -10.63 2.70 0.74
C SER A 138 -10.92 2.40 -0.74
N SER A 139 -9.89 2.04 -1.52
CA SER A 139 -10.06 1.64 -2.92
C SER A 139 -10.82 0.31 -3.05
N GLY A 140 -10.57 -0.65 -2.15
CA GLY A 140 -11.34 -1.89 -2.08
C GLY A 140 -12.83 -1.66 -1.79
N ILE A 141 -13.17 -0.81 -0.82
CA ILE A 141 -14.57 -0.43 -0.53
C ILE A 141 -15.19 0.35 -1.70
N ALA A 142 -14.43 1.21 -2.36
CA ALA A 142 -14.91 1.90 -3.56
C ALA A 142 -15.28 0.90 -4.68
N ALA A 143 -14.47 -0.14 -4.90
CA ALA A 143 -14.79 -1.19 -5.86
C ALA A 143 -16.06 -1.98 -5.47
N ILE A 144 -16.22 -2.30 -4.18
CA ILE A 144 -17.42 -3.01 -3.67
C ILE A 144 -18.68 -2.17 -3.85
N THR A 145 -18.64 -0.89 -3.50
CA THR A 145 -19.79 0.02 -3.60
C THR A 145 -20.11 0.41 -5.05
N ALA A 146 -19.13 0.36 -5.95
CA ALA A 146 -19.36 0.44 -7.39
C ALA A 146 -20.12 -0.78 -7.91
N ALA A 147 -19.83 -1.99 -7.41
CA ALA A 147 -20.53 -3.21 -7.78
C ALA A 147 -21.92 -3.34 -7.14
N ILE A 148 -22.12 -2.78 -5.93
CA ILE A 148 -23.37 -2.83 -5.17
C ILE A 148 -23.82 -1.40 -4.86
N PRO A 149 -24.59 -0.75 -5.76
CA PRO A 149 -24.97 0.66 -5.60
C PRO A 149 -25.77 0.96 -4.33
N ALA A 150 -26.47 -0.03 -3.76
CA ALA A 150 -27.20 0.14 -2.50
C ALA A 150 -26.31 0.46 -1.30
N LEU A 151 -25.01 0.20 -1.38
CA LEU A 151 -24.02 0.53 -0.35
C LEU A 151 -23.44 1.96 -0.50
N GLN A 152 -23.79 2.68 -1.57
CA GLN A 152 -23.34 4.05 -1.77
C GLN A 152 -23.84 4.94 -0.62
N GLY A 153 -22.94 5.79 -0.10
CA GLY A 153 -23.19 6.62 1.09
C GLY A 153 -22.62 6.05 2.39
N TYR A 154 -22.31 4.74 2.45
CA TYR A 154 -21.71 4.10 3.62
C TYR A 154 -20.20 3.86 3.50
N ASN A 155 -19.55 4.42 2.47
CA ASN A 155 -18.13 4.20 2.16
C ASN A 155 -17.21 4.38 3.38
N VAL A 156 -17.36 5.50 4.10
CA VAL A 156 -16.53 5.80 5.28
C VAL A 156 -16.75 4.77 6.39
N SER A 157 -18.02 4.46 6.69
CA SER A 157 -18.36 3.49 7.73
C SER A 157 -17.85 2.09 7.41
N LEU A 158 -18.00 1.64 6.16
CA LEU A 158 -17.51 0.35 5.68
C LEU A 158 -15.99 0.27 5.71
N THR A 159 -15.29 1.33 5.30
CA THR A 159 -13.82 1.41 5.37
C THR A 159 -13.34 1.30 6.82
N LEU A 160 -13.92 2.06 7.75
CA LEU A 160 -13.56 2.01 9.16
C LEU A 160 -13.84 0.63 9.78
N LEU A 161 -14.97 0.01 9.42
CA LEU A 161 -15.31 -1.35 9.86
C LEU A 161 -14.31 -2.38 9.33
N ALA A 162 -13.91 -2.28 8.06
CA ALA A 162 -12.92 -3.17 7.45
C ALA A 162 -11.53 -3.01 8.11
N ILE A 163 -11.08 -1.78 8.33
CA ILE A 163 -9.81 -1.52 9.06
C ILE A 163 -9.91 -2.09 10.48
N GLY A 164 -11.02 -1.85 11.19
CA GLY A 164 -11.22 -2.38 12.53
C GLY A 164 -11.21 -3.91 12.55
N PHE A 165 -11.85 -4.55 11.58
CA PHE A 165 -11.85 -5.99 11.42
C PHE A 165 -10.44 -6.53 11.19
N ILE A 166 -9.70 -6.00 10.21
CA ILE A 166 -8.32 -6.40 9.90
C ILE A 166 -7.41 -6.18 11.12
N ALA A 167 -7.54 -5.05 11.81
CA ALA A 167 -6.78 -4.78 13.02
C ALA A 167 -7.07 -5.81 14.11
N THR A 168 -8.33 -6.16 14.34
CA THR A 168 -8.69 -7.20 15.33
C THR A 168 -8.23 -8.61 14.93
N ALA A 169 -8.23 -8.94 13.63
CA ALA A 169 -7.71 -10.20 13.12
C ALA A 169 -6.19 -10.29 13.35
N ASN A 170 -5.44 -9.25 12.98
CA ASN A 170 -4.00 -9.16 13.18
C ASN A 170 -3.63 -9.22 14.67
N LEU A 171 -4.39 -8.54 15.55
CA LEU A 171 -4.19 -8.62 17.00
C LEU A 171 -4.44 -10.02 17.56
N ARG A 172 -5.28 -10.83 16.90
CA ARG A 172 -5.57 -12.21 17.30
C ARG A 172 -4.58 -13.23 16.73
N GLY A 173 -3.63 -12.80 15.90
CA GLY A 173 -2.60 -13.66 15.32
C GLY A 173 -3.10 -14.55 14.18
N VAL A 174 -4.13 -14.10 13.46
CA VAL A 174 -4.59 -14.71 12.20
C VAL A 174 -3.75 -14.19 11.04
#